data_AF-A0AA42ZRN4-F1
#
_entry.id   AF-A0AA42ZRN4-F1
#
_cell.length_a   1.000
_cell.length_b   1.000
_cell.length_c   1.000
_cell.angle_alpha   90.00
_cell.angle_beta   90.00
_cell.angle_gamma   90.00
#
_symmetry.space_group_name_H-M   'P 1'
#
loop_
_entity.id
_entity.type
_entity.pdbx_description
1 polymer ?
#
loop_
_entity_poly.entity_id
_entity_poly.type
_entity_poly.pdbx_seq_one_letter_code
_entity_poly.pdbx_strand_id
1 'polypeptide(L)'
;GGGYSASIGASEFSSSEATQKYEFSVSEPDRPAWAVQCATTADWSQLETEGFLGGRFGVEFSSNQHLVCTLTQDGGGTLSKLAMSLSASANETALRGIMMDGATRIDISGTHRLDSTPLQVRTPTGYIFRIGGRPVGAVEVINMGTVWLNDSVTPEIRSALAATSAVLLLYQDIKGS
;
A
#
# COMPACT_ATOMS: atom_id res chain seq x y z
N GLY A 1 13.31 20.48 5.74
CA GLY A 1 13.04 19.18 6.35
C GLY A 1 11.68 19.25 6.99
N GLY A 2 10.66 18.65 6.36
CA GLY A 2 9.32 18.53 6.91
C GLY A 2 9.18 17.16 7.56
N GLY A 3 8.77 17.10 8.82
CA GLY A 3 8.49 15.87 9.53
C GLY A 3 7.05 15.44 9.29
N TYR A 4 6.84 14.14 9.07
CA TYR A 4 5.53 13.51 9.00
C TYR A 4 5.19 12.91 10.37
N SER A 5 3.93 13.01 10.82
CA SER A 5 3.46 12.35 12.05
C SER A 5 2.31 11.40 11.72
N ALA A 6 2.38 10.17 12.23
CA ALA A 6 1.31 9.18 12.13
C ALA A 6 0.77 8.83 13.53
N SER A 7 -0.55 8.63 13.65
CA SER A 7 -1.23 8.16 14.86
C SER A 7 -2.01 6.88 14.54
N ILE A 8 -1.88 5.86 15.38
CA ILE A 8 -2.48 4.53 15.20
C ILE A 8 -3.54 4.31 16.30
N GLY A 9 -4.76 3.93 15.93
CA GLY A 9 -5.79 3.43 16.84
C GLY A 9 -5.98 1.92 16.67
N ALA A 10 -6.14 1.18 17.78
CA ALA A 10 -6.38 -0.26 17.77
C ALA A 10 -7.66 -0.61 18.55
N SER A 11 -8.48 -1.53 18.02
CA SER A 11 -9.69 -2.07 18.66
C SER A 11 -9.64 -3.61 18.78
N GLU A 12 -10.36 -4.14 19.78
CA GLU A 12 -10.20 -5.46 20.42
C GLU A 12 -10.34 -6.73 19.54
N PHE A 13 -9.64 -7.78 19.98
CA PHE A 13 -9.27 -9.01 19.29
C PHE A 13 -10.24 -10.18 19.57
N SER A 14 -10.58 -10.99 18.56
CA SER A 14 -11.18 -12.33 18.73
C SER A 14 -10.59 -13.29 17.69
N SER A 15 -10.16 -14.48 18.13
CA SER A 15 -9.31 -15.39 17.36
C SER A 15 -10.08 -16.41 16.50
N SER A 16 -10.02 -16.21 15.19
CA SER A 16 -10.15 -17.25 14.14
C SER A 16 -9.53 -16.64 12.87
N GLU A 17 -8.36 -17.13 12.43
CA GLU A 17 -7.53 -16.54 11.33
C GLU A 17 -7.65 -15.00 11.25
N ALA A 18 -7.06 -14.32 12.23
CA ALA A 18 -7.39 -12.93 12.52
C ALA A 18 -7.01 -11.98 11.37
N THR A 19 -8.00 -11.59 10.57
CA THR A 19 -7.97 -10.38 9.72
C THR A 19 -7.52 -9.20 10.58
N GLN A 20 -6.31 -8.68 10.36
CA GLN A 20 -5.87 -7.48 11.05
C GLN A 20 -6.34 -6.27 10.26
N LYS A 21 -7.10 -5.41 10.93
CA LYS A 21 -7.54 -4.13 10.39
C LYS A 21 -6.76 -3.01 11.07
N TYR A 22 -6.33 -2.02 10.31
CA TYR A 22 -5.68 -0.85 10.85
C TYR A 22 -6.06 0.40 10.06
N GLU A 23 -6.09 1.51 10.81
CA GLU A 23 -6.40 2.84 10.30
C GLU A 23 -5.30 3.81 10.72
N PHE A 24 -4.94 4.72 9.81
CA PHE A 24 -4.05 5.82 10.09
C PHE A 24 -4.31 6.98 9.13
N SER A 25 -3.74 8.14 9.44
CA SER A 25 -3.77 9.30 8.55
C SER A 25 -2.37 9.75 8.15
N VAL A 26 -2.25 10.27 6.92
CA VAL A 26 -1.01 10.87 6.40
C VAL A 26 -1.30 12.30 6.02
N SER A 27 -0.60 13.24 6.64
CA SER A 27 -0.72 14.66 6.36
C SER A 27 0.57 15.23 5.77
N GLU A 28 0.40 16.15 4.83
CA GLU A 28 1.46 17.00 4.32
C GLU A 28 1.16 18.44 4.75
N PRO A 29 2.19 19.29 4.96
CA PRO A 29 1.98 20.71 5.13
C PRO A 29 1.16 21.28 3.96
N ASP A 30 0.15 22.08 4.26
CA ASP A 30 -0.70 22.78 3.29
C ASP A 30 -1.54 21.87 2.37
N ARG A 31 -1.76 20.60 2.73
CA ARG A 31 -2.64 19.68 1.98
C ARG A 31 -3.63 18.94 2.88
N PRO A 32 -4.80 18.55 2.36
CA PRO A 32 -5.72 17.67 3.08
C PRO A 32 -5.04 16.34 3.41
N ALA A 33 -5.31 15.82 4.59
CA ALA A 33 -4.80 14.53 5.01
C ALA A 33 -5.44 13.39 4.22
N TRP A 34 -4.72 12.29 4.11
CA TRP A 34 -5.24 11.02 3.64
C TRP A 34 -5.66 10.18 4.84
N ALA A 35 -6.93 9.83 4.93
CA ALA A 35 -7.41 8.77 5.81
C ALA A 35 -7.20 7.42 5.11
N VAL A 36 -6.56 6.48 5.78
CA VAL A 36 -6.20 5.17 5.22
C VAL A 36 -6.77 4.07 6.10
N GLN A 37 -7.49 3.14 5.48
CA GLN A 37 -8.06 1.97 6.12
C GLN A 37 -7.60 0.71 5.38
N CYS A 38 -6.97 -0.21 6.10
CA CYS A 38 -6.39 -1.43 5.53
C CYS A 38 -6.91 -2.67 6.25
N ALA A 39 -6.94 -3.78 5.51
CA ALA A 39 -7.16 -5.12 6.04
C ALA A 39 -6.13 -6.10 5.45
N THR A 40 -5.55 -6.96 6.30
CA THR A 40 -4.68 -8.07 5.90
C THR A 40 -5.45 -9.39 5.99
N THR A 41 -5.05 -10.37 5.16
CA THR A 41 -5.63 -11.73 5.13
C THR A 41 -7.17 -11.75 5.12
N ALA A 42 -7.77 -10.83 4.37
CA ALA A 42 -9.21 -10.65 4.38
C ALA A 42 -9.89 -11.65 3.43
N ASP A 43 -10.86 -12.41 3.95
CA ASP A 43 -11.75 -13.22 3.13
C ASP A 43 -12.49 -12.31 2.14
N TRP A 44 -12.42 -12.65 0.85
CA TRP A 44 -13.00 -11.88 -0.25
C TRP A 44 -14.50 -11.59 -0.04
N SER A 45 -15.22 -12.55 0.52
CA SER A 45 -16.66 -12.42 0.81
C SER A 45 -16.96 -11.32 1.85
N GLN A 46 -16.04 -11.11 2.79
CA GLN A 46 -16.15 -10.10 3.83
C GLN A 46 -15.87 -8.70 3.28
N LEU A 47 -14.88 -8.57 2.37
CA LEU A 47 -14.54 -7.30 1.73
C LEU A 47 -15.62 -6.78 0.77
N GLU A 48 -16.36 -7.67 0.09
CA GLU A 48 -17.52 -7.27 -0.71
C GLU A 48 -18.65 -6.71 0.16
N THR A 49 -18.90 -7.36 1.30
CA THR A 49 -19.95 -6.96 2.27
C THR A 49 -19.62 -5.62 2.93
N GLU A 50 -18.34 -5.34 3.18
CA GLU A 50 -17.85 -4.08 3.77
C GLU A 50 -17.70 -2.94 2.75
N GLY A 51 -18.09 -3.15 1.48
CA GLY A 51 -18.10 -2.11 0.44
C GLY A 51 -16.72 -1.75 -0.12
N PHE A 52 -15.66 -2.46 0.28
CA PHE A 52 -14.29 -2.24 -0.18
C PHE A 52 -14.13 -2.48 -1.69
N LEU A 53 -14.85 -3.47 -2.24
CA LEU A 53 -14.61 -4.00 -3.59
C LEU A 53 -15.58 -3.53 -4.68
N GLY A 54 -16.45 -2.55 -4.40
CA GLY A 54 -17.38 -2.04 -5.40
C GLY A 54 -16.71 -1.49 -6.67
N GLY A 55 -17.28 -1.78 -7.84
CA GLY A 55 -16.93 -1.19 -9.15
C GLY A 55 -15.91 -1.99 -9.97
N ARG A 56 -15.18 -1.32 -10.88
CA ARG A 56 -14.12 -1.94 -11.71
C ARG A 56 -13.02 -2.61 -10.89
N PHE A 57 -12.85 -2.19 -9.63
CA PHE A 57 -11.89 -2.74 -8.69
C PHE A 57 -12.26 -4.16 -8.21
N GLY A 58 -13.53 -4.59 -8.24
CA GLY A 58 -13.87 -5.97 -7.86
C GLY A 58 -13.54 -7.01 -8.92
N VAL A 59 -13.51 -6.61 -10.20
CA VAL A 59 -13.34 -7.51 -11.35
C VAL A 59 -11.88 -7.90 -11.58
N GLU A 60 -10.93 -7.08 -11.12
CA GLU A 60 -9.50 -7.26 -11.37
C GLU A 60 -8.76 -8.13 -10.33
N PHE A 61 -9.41 -8.49 -9.23
CA PHE A 61 -8.75 -9.22 -8.14
C PHE A 61 -9.46 -10.53 -7.83
N SER A 62 -8.66 -11.59 -7.67
CA SER A 62 -9.11 -12.91 -7.24
C SER A 62 -8.83 -13.14 -5.75
N SER A 63 -9.44 -14.19 -5.21
CA SER A 63 -9.68 -14.51 -3.78
C SER A 63 -8.48 -14.59 -2.83
N ASN A 64 -7.25 -14.26 -3.25
CA ASN A 64 -6.03 -14.44 -2.46
C ASN A 64 -5.29 -13.10 -2.19
N GLN A 65 -6.04 -12.03 -1.94
CA GLN A 65 -5.45 -10.74 -1.57
C GLN A 65 -4.92 -10.80 -0.14
N HIS A 66 -3.68 -10.36 0.03
CA HIS A 66 -3.01 -10.35 1.33
C HIS A 66 -3.09 -9.00 2.03
N LEU A 67 -3.31 -7.93 1.25
CA LEU A 67 -3.46 -6.58 1.74
C LEU A 67 -4.42 -5.82 0.83
N VAL A 68 -5.47 -5.22 1.40
CA VAL A 68 -6.39 -4.34 0.71
C VAL A 68 -6.55 -3.07 1.52
N CYS A 69 -6.46 -1.91 0.87
CA CYS A 69 -6.62 -0.62 1.53
C CYS A 69 -7.50 0.34 0.72
N THR A 70 -8.19 1.20 1.45
CA THR A 70 -8.89 2.37 0.92
C THR A 70 -8.18 3.60 1.46
N LEU A 71 -7.86 4.53 0.57
CA LEU A 71 -7.22 5.80 0.87
C LEU A 71 -8.17 6.90 0.42
N THR A 72 -8.60 7.74 1.35
CA THR A 72 -9.54 8.82 1.11
C THR A 72 -8.89 10.13 1.48
N GLN A 73 -8.86 11.08 0.54
CA GLN A 73 -8.40 12.42 0.85
C GLN A 73 -9.51 13.23 1.54
N ASP A 74 -9.21 13.80 2.70
CA ASP A 74 -10.14 14.62 3.48
C ASP A 74 -10.67 15.81 2.67
N GLY A 75 -11.92 16.21 2.94
CA GLY A 75 -12.58 17.31 2.23
C GLY A 75 -13.34 16.90 0.96
N GLY A 76 -13.68 15.62 0.81
CA GLY A 76 -14.44 15.10 -0.33
C GLY A 76 -13.58 14.81 -1.57
N GLY A 77 -12.29 14.54 -1.36
CA GLY A 77 -11.31 14.36 -2.41
C GLY A 77 -11.29 12.97 -3.05
N THR A 78 -10.15 12.66 -3.69
CA THR A 78 -9.93 11.45 -4.47
C THR A 78 -9.98 10.19 -3.60
N LEU A 79 -10.77 9.20 -4.03
CA LEU A 79 -10.77 7.86 -3.45
C LEU A 79 -9.78 6.97 -4.20
N SER A 80 -8.76 6.48 -3.51
CA SER A 80 -7.83 5.50 -4.04
C SER A 80 -8.01 4.16 -3.36
N LYS A 81 -7.91 3.08 -4.13
CA LYS A 81 -7.96 1.71 -3.64
C LYS A 81 -6.66 1.01 -3.96
N LEU A 82 -6.10 0.32 -2.98
CA LEU A 82 -4.91 -0.50 -3.09
C LEU A 82 -5.30 -1.95 -2.83
N ALA A 83 -4.80 -2.87 -3.65
CA ALA A 83 -4.85 -4.28 -3.31
C ALA A 83 -3.60 -5.00 -3.81
N MET A 84 -3.11 -5.91 -2.97
CA MET A 84 -1.89 -6.65 -3.19
C MET A 84 -2.04 -8.11 -2.78
N SER A 85 -1.40 -8.98 -3.53
CA SER A 85 -1.31 -10.42 -3.28
C SER A 85 0.15 -10.86 -3.30
N LEU A 86 0.44 -12.03 -2.70
CA LEU A 86 1.72 -12.68 -2.93
C LEU A 86 1.87 -13.01 -4.41
N SER A 87 3.07 -12.82 -4.93
CA SER A 87 3.39 -13.28 -6.27
C SER A 87 3.19 -14.79 -6.38
N ALA A 88 2.63 -15.25 -7.49
CA ALA A 88 2.36 -16.68 -7.73
C ALA A 88 3.63 -17.51 -7.97
N SER A 89 4.81 -16.88 -8.00
CA SER A 89 6.06 -17.61 -8.21
C SER A 89 6.55 -18.24 -6.91
N ALA A 90 6.88 -19.53 -6.95
CA ALA A 90 7.14 -20.37 -5.77
C ALA A 90 8.29 -19.90 -4.86
N ASN A 91 9.09 -18.92 -5.29
CA ASN A 91 10.24 -18.40 -4.56
C ASN A 91 10.12 -16.90 -4.21
N GLU A 92 9.00 -16.25 -4.52
CA GLU A 92 8.83 -14.81 -4.36
C GLU A 92 7.89 -14.50 -3.20
N THR A 93 8.48 -13.97 -2.12
CA THR A 93 7.76 -13.54 -0.92
C THR A 93 7.25 -12.10 -1.01
N ALA A 94 7.56 -11.43 -2.12
CA ALA A 94 7.15 -10.06 -2.39
C ALA A 94 5.67 -9.98 -2.76
N LEU A 95 5.00 -8.99 -2.16
CA LEU A 95 3.67 -8.59 -2.61
C LEU A 95 3.77 -7.91 -3.98
N ARG A 96 2.77 -8.17 -4.81
CA ARG A 96 2.51 -7.46 -6.06
C ARG A 96 1.06 -7.01 -6.04
N GLY A 97 0.81 -5.82 -6.57
CA GLY A 97 -0.54 -5.28 -6.53
C GLY A 97 -0.70 -4.06 -7.40
N ILE A 98 -1.84 -3.42 -7.23
CA ILE A 98 -2.19 -2.22 -7.96
C ILE A 98 -2.86 -1.22 -7.01
N MET A 99 -2.65 0.05 -7.30
CA MET A 99 -3.43 1.13 -6.73
C MET A 99 -4.18 1.85 -7.85
N MET A 100 -5.46 2.16 -7.61
CA MET A 100 -6.31 2.89 -8.54
C MET A 100 -7.01 4.05 -7.86
N ASP A 101 -6.94 5.23 -8.46
CA ASP A 101 -7.61 6.46 -8.01
C ASP A 101 -8.88 6.79 -8.85
N GLY A 102 -9.36 5.79 -9.61
CA GLY A 102 -10.48 5.90 -10.55
C GLY A 102 -10.09 6.26 -11.99
N ALA A 103 -8.99 6.99 -12.20
CA ALA A 103 -8.51 7.39 -13.53
C ALA A 103 -7.14 6.79 -13.87
N THR A 104 -6.28 6.66 -12.88
CA THR A 104 -4.89 6.23 -13.00
C THR A 104 -4.73 4.86 -12.35
N ARG A 105 -4.06 3.97 -13.06
CA ARG A 105 -3.58 2.70 -12.51
C ARG A 105 -2.10 2.81 -12.21
N ILE A 106 -1.72 2.42 -10.99
CA ILE A 106 -0.36 2.35 -10.52
C ILE A 106 -0.04 0.89 -10.22
N ASP A 107 0.88 0.29 -10.97
CA ASP A 107 1.36 -1.06 -10.69
C ASP A 107 2.44 -1.01 -9.60
N ILE A 108 2.34 -1.93 -8.64
CA ILE A 108 3.25 -2.02 -7.51
C ILE A 108 3.89 -3.40 -7.50
N SER A 109 5.23 -3.45 -7.47
CA SER A 109 5.99 -4.70 -7.43
C SER A 109 7.07 -4.65 -6.37
N GLY A 110 7.18 -5.69 -5.56
CA GLY A 110 8.31 -5.86 -4.66
C GLY A 110 9.64 -5.99 -5.41
N THR A 111 10.73 -5.60 -4.76
CA THR A 111 12.11 -5.83 -5.19
C THR A 111 12.90 -6.47 -4.05
N HIS A 112 13.87 -7.31 -4.39
CA HIS A 112 14.80 -7.96 -3.47
C HIS A 112 16.22 -7.39 -3.56
N ARG A 113 16.41 -6.33 -4.36
CA ARG A 113 17.71 -5.71 -4.58
C ARG A 113 17.94 -4.60 -3.58
N LEU A 114 19.08 -4.67 -2.91
CA LEU A 114 19.73 -3.54 -2.24
C LEU A 114 20.50 -2.74 -3.29
N ASP A 115 20.46 -1.42 -3.21
CA ASP A 115 21.02 -0.50 -4.21
C ASP A 115 22.55 -0.63 -4.40
N SER A 116 23.23 -1.42 -3.56
CA SER A 116 24.69 -1.52 -3.54
C SER A 116 25.26 -2.93 -3.42
N THR A 117 24.44 -4.00 -3.38
CA THR A 117 24.96 -5.37 -3.24
C THR A 117 24.23 -6.38 -4.12
N PRO A 118 24.96 -7.31 -4.78
CA PRO A 118 24.37 -8.41 -5.53
C PRO A 118 23.69 -9.48 -4.64
N LEU A 119 23.73 -9.30 -3.32
CA LEU A 119 23.09 -10.18 -2.35
C LEU A 119 21.56 -10.07 -2.47
N GLN A 120 20.94 -11.15 -2.93
CA GLN A 120 19.49 -11.31 -2.87
C GLN A 120 19.10 -11.75 -1.47
N VAL A 121 18.29 -10.94 -0.79
CA VAL A 121 17.68 -11.31 0.48
C VAL A 121 16.34 -12.00 0.25
N ARG A 122 16.00 -12.95 1.12
CA ARG A 122 14.72 -13.71 1.03
C ARG A 122 13.49 -12.84 1.30
N THR A 123 13.67 -11.70 1.96
CA THR A 123 12.62 -10.75 2.30
C THR A 123 12.63 -9.59 1.30
N PRO A 124 11.48 -9.02 0.89
CA PRO A 124 11.46 -7.84 0.02
C PRO A 124 12.22 -6.67 0.66
N THR A 125 13.07 -6.01 -0.12
CA THR A 125 13.83 -4.81 0.31
C THR A 125 13.07 -3.52 0.05
N GLY A 126 12.11 -3.56 -0.88
CA GLY A 126 11.30 -2.40 -1.20
C GLY A 126 10.22 -2.71 -2.23
N TYR A 127 9.53 -1.66 -2.66
CA TYR A 127 8.50 -1.71 -3.69
C TYR A 127 8.73 -0.59 -4.70
N ILE A 128 8.46 -0.89 -5.97
CA ILE A 128 8.56 0.06 -7.08
C ILE A 128 7.15 0.35 -7.59
N PHE A 129 6.84 1.64 -7.73
CA PHE A 129 5.59 2.15 -8.30
C PHE A 129 5.78 2.46 -9.78
N ARG A 130 4.86 1.99 -10.63
CA ARG A 130 4.90 2.22 -12.08
C ARG A 130 3.58 2.72 -12.63
N ILE A 131 3.65 3.66 -13.56
CA ILE A 131 2.51 4.11 -14.38
C ILE A 131 2.87 3.83 -15.84
N GLY A 132 2.03 3.06 -16.54
CA GLY A 132 2.32 2.65 -17.92
C GLY A 132 3.68 1.96 -18.08
N GLY A 133 4.09 1.16 -17.09
CA GLY A 133 5.38 0.46 -17.04
C GLY A 133 6.60 1.33 -16.68
N ARG A 134 6.45 2.65 -16.53
CA ARG A 134 7.55 3.55 -16.18
C ARG A 134 7.64 3.74 -14.66
N PRO A 135 8.82 3.58 -14.03
CA PRO A 135 8.99 3.87 -12.60
C PRO A 135 8.70 5.33 -12.28
N VAL A 136 7.81 5.55 -11.32
CA VAL A 136 7.43 6.89 -10.84
C VAL A 136 7.73 7.09 -9.35
N GLY A 137 8.12 6.02 -8.68
CA GLY A 137 8.63 6.10 -7.31
C GLY A 137 9.02 4.73 -6.77
N ALA A 138 9.56 4.72 -5.58
CA ALA A 138 9.89 3.53 -4.83
C ALA A 138 9.83 3.81 -3.32
N VAL A 139 9.59 2.76 -2.55
CA VAL A 139 9.74 2.77 -1.10
C VAL A 139 10.65 1.62 -0.70
N GLU A 140 11.68 1.93 0.06
CA GLU A 140 12.49 0.95 0.77
C GLU A 140 11.74 0.54 2.04
N VAL A 141 11.67 -0.75 2.35
CA VAL A 141 10.98 -1.24 3.55
C VAL A 141 11.93 -1.85 4.58
N ILE A 142 13.23 -1.75 4.32
CA ILE A 142 14.30 -2.10 5.24
C ILE A 142 14.98 -0.81 5.72
N ASN A 143 15.54 -0.82 6.94
CA ASN A 143 16.40 0.26 7.46
C ASN A 143 15.85 1.69 7.30
N MET A 144 14.75 2.02 8.00
CA MET A 144 14.22 3.39 8.15
C MET A 144 13.42 3.97 6.98
N GLY A 145 13.06 3.17 5.98
CA GLY A 145 11.87 3.47 5.18
C GLY A 145 12.00 4.63 4.19
N THR A 146 13.06 4.66 3.37
CA THR A 146 13.26 5.75 2.41
C THR A 146 12.22 5.71 1.29
N VAL A 147 11.64 6.86 0.96
CA VAL A 147 10.67 7.02 -0.14
C VAL A 147 11.25 7.94 -1.20
N TRP A 148 11.23 7.50 -2.46
CA TRP A 148 11.61 8.29 -3.62
C TRP A 148 10.41 8.45 -4.54
N LEU A 149 10.04 9.68 -4.86
CA LEU A 149 8.94 9.98 -5.77
C LEU A 149 9.47 10.86 -6.90
N ASN A 150 9.10 10.53 -8.13
CA ASN A 150 9.54 11.29 -9.30
C ASN A 150 8.84 12.65 -9.34
N ASP A 151 9.60 13.72 -9.60
CA ASP A 151 9.02 15.06 -9.68
C ASP A 151 8.06 15.25 -10.86
N SER A 152 8.09 14.35 -11.86
CA SER A 152 7.24 14.41 -13.03
C SER A 152 5.80 13.94 -12.81
N VAL A 153 5.46 13.36 -11.65
CA VAL A 153 4.06 13.03 -11.35
C VAL A 153 3.30 14.24 -10.81
N THR A 154 1.98 14.26 -11.04
CA THR A 154 1.13 15.33 -10.50
C THR A 154 1.18 15.32 -8.97
N PRO A 155 0.93 16.45 -8.31
CA PRO A 155 0.96 16.51 -6.85
C PRO A 155 -0.04 15.57 -6.17
N GLU A 156 -1.17 15.29 -6.81
CA GLU A 156 -2.20 14.36 -6.32
C GLU A 156 -1.66 12.93 -6.34
N ILE A 157 -1.08 12.49 -7.46
CA ILE A 157 -0.45 11.18 -7.58
C ILE A 157 0.70 11.05 -6.58
N ARG A 158 1.52 12.11 -6.43
CA ARG A 158 2.62 12.13 -5.48
C ARG A 158 2.16 11.88 -4.05
N SER A 159 1.09 12.57 -3.63
CA SER A 159 0.52 12.42 -2.29
C SER A 159 -0.10 11.02 -2.08
N ALA A 160 -0.81 10.49 -3.08
CA ALA A 160 -1.32 9.12 -3.04
C ALA A 160 -0.21 8.06 -2.95
N LEU A 161 0.91 8.26 -3.67
CA LEU A 161 2.09 7.41 -3.59
C LEU A 161 2.78 7.49 -2.22
N ALA A 162 2.82 8.67 -1.60
CA ALA A 162 3.33 8.85 -0.25
C ALA A 162 2.47 8.09 0.78
N ALA A 163 1.15 8.23 0.71
CA ALA A 163 0.22 7.50 1.58
C ALA A 163 0.31 5.98 1.37
N THR A 164 0.45 5.53 0.11
CA THR A 164 0.69 4.11 -0.22
C THR A 164 2.03 3.61 0.32
N SER A 165 3.07 4.46 0.33
CA SER A 165 4.36 4.10 0.91
C SER A 165 4.24 3.88 2.42
N ALA A 166 3.47 4.72 3.12
CA ALA A 166 3.17 4.54 4.54
C ALA A 166 2.42 3.23 4.81
N VAL A 167 1.46 2.85 3.96
CA VAL A 167 0.80 1.53 4.05
C VAL A 167 1.82 0.40 4.01
N LEU A 168 2.75 0.44 3.05
CA LEU A 168 3.73 -0.64 2.85
C LEU A 168 4.73 -0.74 4.00
N LEU A 169 5.15 0.39 4.55
CA LEU A 169 6.02 0.45 5.72
C LEU A 169 5.32 -0.13 6.95
N LEU A 170 4.08 0.29 7.20
CA LEU A 170 3.29 -0.19 8.34
C LEU A 170 2.96 -1.68 8.21
N TYR A 171 2.62 -2.15 7.01
CA TYR A 171 2.38 -3.57 6.76
C TYR A 171 3.61 -4.43 7.10
N GLN A 172 4.81 -3.95 6.78
CA GLN A 172 6.05 -4.68 7.07
C GLN A 172 6.39 -4.66 8.56
N ASP A 173 6.10 -3.56 9.27
CA ASP A 173 6.25 -3.46 10.72
C ASP A 173 5.32 -4.45 11.44
N ILE A 174 4.03 -4.48 11.06
CA ILE A 174 3.02 -5.37 11.64
C ILE A 174 3.32 -6.85 11.32
N LYS A 175 3.82 -7.15 10.12
CA LYS A 175 4.18 -8.54 9.75
C LYS A 175 5.47 -9.01 10.45
N GLY A 176 6.37 -8.08 10.78
CA GLY A 176 7.66 -8.38 11.41
C GLY A 176 7.60 -8.51 12.93
N SER A 177 6.53 -8.03 13.59
CA SER A 177 6.28 -8.13 15.03
C SER A 177 5.70 -9.48 15.44
#